data_AF-A0A520UWP4-F1
#
_entry.id   AF-A0A520UWP4-F1
#
_cell.length_a   1.000
_cell.length_b   1.000
_cell.length_c   1.000
_cell.angle_alpha   90.00
_cell.angle_beta   90.00
_cell.angle_gamma   90.00
#
_symmetry.space_group_name_H-M   'P 1'
#
loop_
_entity.id
_entity.type
_entity.pdbx_description
1 polymer ?
#
loop_
_entity_poly.entity_id
_entity_poly.type
_entity_poly.pdbx_seq_one_letter_code
_entity_poly.pdbx_strand_id
1 'polypeptide(L)' 'MSGTLSGPYGDTVPKVKRPKKGWFKPNKKKPRRGPRVKASEKGLPPCPACGKWSMQRDNTKSELYCGACGAII' A
#
# COMPACT_ATOMS: atom_id res chain seq x y z
N MET A 1 -64.03 11.25 -24.22
CA MET A 1 -63.03 12.34 -24.17
C MET A 1 -62.34 12.22 -22.81
N SER A 2 -61.24 11.47 -22.72
CA SER A 2 -59.86 12.02 -22.80
C SER A 2 -59.58 12.93 -21.59
N GLY A 3 -58.70 12.59 -20.65
CA GLY A 3 -57.27 12.55 -20.96
C GLY A 3 -56.41 11.72 -20.00
N THR A 4 -55.43 11.12 -20.66
CA THR A 4 -54.28 10.31 -20.29
C THR A 4 -53.36 10.91 -19.22
N LEU A 5 -53.04 10.11 -18.19
CA LEU A 5 -51.82 10.27 -17.39
C LEU A 5 -50.64 9.67 -18.17
N SER A 6 -49.94 10.48 -18.95
CA SER A 6 -48.71 10.09 -19.65
C SER A 6 -47.60 11.11 -19.36
N GLY A 7 -46.77 10.83 -18.36
CA GLY A 7 -45.42 11.37 -18.28
C GLY A 7 -44.45 10.41 -18.96
N PRO A 8 -43.67 10.83 -19.96
CA PRO A 8 -42.82 9.94 -20.74
C PRO A 8 -41.50 9.72 -20.00
N TYR A 9 -41.15 8.47 -19.73
CA TYR A 9 -39.78 8.05 -19.36
C TYR A 9 -39.16 8.76 -18.15
N GLY A 10 -39.78 8.63 -16.97
CA GLY A 10 -38.97 8.60 -15.76
C GLY A 10 -38.28 7.24 -15.73
N ASP A 11 -36.97 7.20 -15.97
CA ASP A 11 -36.10 6.02 -15.99
C ASP A 11 -36.32 5.10 -14.77
N THR A 12 -37.37 4.28 -14.79
CA THR A 12 -37.62 3.28 -13.76
C THR A 12 -36.73 2.10 -14.07
N VAL A 13 -35.44 2.26 -13.82
CA VAL A 13 -34.56 1.10 -13.64
C VAL A 13 -35.25 0.20 -12.61
N PRO A 14 -35.54 -1.06 -12.94
CA PRO A 14 -36.21 -1.95 -12.00
C PRO A 14 -35.41 -1.94 -10.70
N LYS A 15 -36.11 -1.76 -9.58
CA LYS A 15 -35.46 -1.58 -8.28
C LYS A 15 -34.69 -2.85 -7.91
N VAL A 16 -33.42 -2.91 -8.30
CA VAL A 16 -32.55 -4.05 -8.04
C VAL A 16 -32.37 -4.14 -6.53
N LYS A 17 -33.01 -5.16 -5.93
CA LYS A 17 -32.84 -5.44 -4.51
C LYS A 17 -31.41 -5.88 -4.28
N ARG A 18 -30.72 -5.23 -3.33
CA ARG A 18 -29.38 -5.67 -2.91
C ARG A 18 -29.48 -7.13 -2.41
N PRO A 19 -28.61 -8.03 -2.88
CA PRO A 19 -28.62 -9.42 -2.42
C PRO A 19 -28.35 -9.51 -0.92
N LYS A 20 -29.08 -10.38 -0.21
CA LYS A 20 -28.98 -10.53 1.26
C LYS A 20 -27.56 -10.81 1.76
N LYS A 21 -26.77 -11.56 0.98
CA LYS A 21 -25.38 -11.93 1.31
C LYS A 21 -24.33 -11.00 0.68
N GLY A 22 -24.76 -9.87 0.09
CA GLY A 22 -23.91 -9.02 -0.73
C GLY A 22 -23.56 -9.63 -2.08
N TRP A 23 -22.79 -8.90 -2.88
CA TRP A 23 -22.25 -9.41 -4.14
C TRP A 23 -21.08 -10.36 -3.86
N PHE A 24 -20.93 -11.39 -4.69
CA PHE A 24 -19.78 -12.29 -4.62
C PHE A 24 -18.47 -11.50 -4.67
N LYS A 25 -17.63 -11.67 -3.65
CA LYS A 25 -16.28 -11.09 -3.59
C LYS A 25 -15.29 -12.24 -3.57
N PRO A 26 -14.38 -12.34 -4.56
CA PRO A 26 -13.30 -13.32 -4.51
C PRO A 26 -12.49 -13.14 -3.22
N ASN A 27 -12.14 -14.25 -2.56
CA ASN A 27 -11.21 -14.23 -1.44
C ASN A 27 -9.83 -13.80 -1.94
N LYS A 28 -9.47 -12.52 -1.74
CA LYS A 28 -8.10 -12.05 -1.98
C LYS A 28 -7.18 -12.76 -0.98
N LYS A 29 -6.27 -13.60 -1.47
CA LYS A 29 -5.19 -14.17 -0.64
C LYS A 29 -4.43 -13.01 0.00
N LYS A 30 -4.23 -13.06 1.33
CA LYS A 30 -3.38 -12.07 1.99
C LYS A 30 -1.97 -12.19 1.39
N PRO A 31 -1.32 -11.08 0.99
CA PRO A 31 0.06 -11.13 0.53
C PRO A 31 0.92 -11.70 1.67
N ARG A 32 1.79 -12.65 1.34
CA ARG A 32 2.79 -13.17 2.28
C ARG A 32 3.75 -12.03 2.60
N ARG A 33 3.51 -11.35 3.72
CA ARG A 33 4.49 -10.40 4.26
C ARG A 33 5.68 -11.24 4.73
N GLY A 34 6.88 -10.92 4.26
CA GLY A 34 8.11 -11.57 4.73
C GLY A 34 8.29 -11.42 6.24
N PRO A 35 9.39 -11.96 6.80
CA PRO A 35 9.67 -11.87 8.23
C PRO A 35 9.55 -10.42 8.72
N ARG A 36 8.84 -10.23 9.84
CA ARG A 36 8.77 -8.93 10.51
C ARG A 36 10.09 -8.70 11.24
N VAL A 37 11.07 -8.16 10.53
CA VAL A 37 12.37 -7.75 11.10
C VAL A 37 12.26 -6.39 11.76
N LYS A 38 12.98 -6.18 12.86
CA LYS A 38 13.10 -4.87 13.50
C LYS A 38 13.78 -3.88 12.53
N ALA A 39 13.56 -2.58 12.72
CA ALA A 39 14.18 -1.57 11.85
C ALA A 39 15.72 -1.65 11.85
N SER A 40 16.32 -2.13 12.94
CA SER A 40 17.77 -2.37 13.06
C SER A 40 18.28 -3.57 12.25
N GLU A 41 17.40 -4.53 11.92
CA GLU A 41 17.73 -5.76 11.19
C GLU A 41 17.40 -5.65 9.69
N LYS A 42 16.59 -4.65 9.30
CA LYS A 42 16.51 -4.20 7.92
C LYS A 42 17.87 -3.56 7.62
N GLY A 43 18.72 -4.29 6.89
CA GLY A 43 20.09 -3.84 6.59
C GLY A 43 20.18 -2.36 6.26
N LEU A 44 21.29 -1.73 6.68
CA LEU A 44 21.50 -0.31 6.48
C LEU A 44 21.36 0.06 4.99
N PRO A 45 20.81 1.26 4.68
CA PRO A 45 20.62 1.69 3.30
C PRO A 45 21.96 1.77 2.55
N PRO A 46 21.93 1.77 1.21
CA PRO A 46 23.13 2.07 0.44
C PRO A 46 23.65 3.47 0.79
N CYS A 47 24.97 3.62 0.81
CA CYS A 47 25.60 4.91 1.06
C CYS A 47 25.15 5.95 0.02
N PRO A 48 24.67 7.15 0.41
CA PRO A 48 24.24 8.18 -0.54
C PRO A 48 25.40 8.78 -1.34
N ALA A 49 26.64 8.70 -0.84
CA ALA A 49 27.81 9.24 -1.53
C ALA A 49 28.35 8.30 -2.62
N CYS A 50 28.39 6.98 -2.36
CA CYS A 50 29.03 6.02 -3.27
C CYS A 50 28.13 4.87 -3.75
N GLY A 51 26.88 4.80 -3.29
CA GLY A 51 25.91 3.76 -3.65
C GLY A 51 26.22 2.36 -3.12
N LYS A 52 27.34 2.15 -2.42
CA LYS A 52 27.73 0.86 -1.87
C LYS A 52 26.93 0.52 -0.61
N TRP A 53 26.62 -0.76 -0.43
CA TRP A 53 25.94 -1.32 0.75
C TRP A 53 26.90 -1.57 1.90
N SER A 54 27.61 -0.52 2.31
CA SER A 54 28.65 -0.60 3.33
C SER A 54 28.46 0.46 4.42
N MET A 55 27.23 0.93 4.60
CA MET A 55 26.89 1.75 5.76
C MET A 55 26.99 0.92 7.03
N GLN A 56 27.55 1.54 8.07
CA GLN A 56 27.80 1.01 9.40
C GLN A 56 27.40 2.08 10.42
N ARG A 57 26.94 1.63 11.59
CA ARG A 57 26.60 2.53 12.69
C ARG A 57 27.74 2.52 13.69
N ASP A 58 28.26 3.69 14.04
CA ASP A 58 29.22 3.79 15.13
C ASP A 58 28.44 3.78 16.46
N ASN A 59 28.66 2.72 17.27
CA ASN A 59 27.99 2.56 18.56
C ASN A 59 28.44 3.62 19.59
N THR A 60 29.59 4.27 19.38
CA THR A 60 30.14 5.25 20.32
C THR A 60 29.60 6.66 20.09
N LYS A 61 29.38 7.03 18.82
CA LYS A 61 28.99 8.39 18.42
C LYS A 61 27.55 8.50 17.93
N SER A 62 26.84 7.37 17.81
CA SER A 62 25.48 7.27 17.22
C SER A 62 25.38 7.75 15.76
N GLU A 63 26.52 8.02 15.13
CA GLU A 63 26.67 8.45 13.74
C GLU A 63 26.66 7.26 12.77
N LEU A 64 26.28 7.54 11.53
CA LEU A 64 26.21 6.55 10.46
C LEU A 64 27.32 6.84 9.47
N TYR A 65 28.22 5.88 9.23
CA TYR A 65 29.34 6.05 8.32
C TYR A 65 29.40 4.95 7.27
N CYS A 66 29.98 5.24 6.12
CA CYS A 66 30.18 4.26 5.06
C CYS A 66 31.60 3.69 5.11
N GLY A 67 31.75 2.40 5.41
CA GLY A 67 33.03 1.71 5.46
C GLY A 67 33.78 1.61 4.11
N ALA A 68 33.16 1.97 2.99
CA ALA A 68 33.81 1.92 1.67
C ALA A 68 34.28 3.28 1.12
N CYS A 69 33.72 4.39 1.59
CA CYS A 69 34.09 5.73 1.11
C CYS A 69 34.36 6.73 2.23
N GLY A 70 34.12 6.36 3.48
CA GLY A 70 34.34 7.21 4.65
C GLY A 70 33.30 8.31 4.85
N ALA A 71 32.26 8.38 4.03
CA ALA A 71 31.19 9.38 4.20
C ALA A 71 30.45 9.15 5.53
N ILE A 72 30.23 10.23 6.29
CA ILE A 72 29.52 10.26 7.59
C ILE A 72 28.21 11.05 7.41
N ILE A 73 27.13 10.58 8.04
CA ILE A 73 25.78 11.14 8.02
C ILE A 73 25.26 11.27 9.45
#